data_AF-A0A559RIN7-F1
#
_entry.id   AF-A0A559RIN7-F1
#
_cell.length_a   1.000
_cell.length_b   1.000
_cell.length_c   1.000
_cell.angle_alpha   90.00
_cell.angle_beta   90.00
_cell.angle_gamma   90.00
#
_symmetry.space_group_name_H-M   'P 1'
#
loop_
_entity.id
_entity.type
_entity.pdbx_description
1 polymer ?
#
loop_
_entity_poly.entity_id
_entity_poly.type
_entity_poly.pdbx_seq_one_letter_code
_entity_poly.pdbx_strand_id
1 'polypeptide(L)'
;MLNRFIFITVLFLFFSCGNEKVIQLPEIQNAEITQILDVSPAYIFYDETKQDSVELNRKNLIISTNWLVNVDKRLTLEQALPSIIKLQEKKRNATLHKNEKARNYYTCNDTSIKNLGFIDFTEVVYRLNYSETNSEDIEIDDNSFDINLIINSLEDITINSFIISGETNLNQLNNYLKEKLNVFNLDDKDHGGDFYNVQILFNKNLSFQDYISIKSKLMRLKNERTVINKIEQIF
;
A
#
# COMPACT_ATOMS: atom_id res chain seq x y z
N MET A 1 -6.23 -55.94 25.30
CA MET A 1 -7.02 -54.68 25.24
C MET A 1 -6.16 -53.43 25.08
N LEU A 2 -4.93 -53.40 25.60
CA LEU A 2 -3.99 -52.26 25.49
C LEU A 2 -3.67 -51.85 24.02
N ASN A 3 -3.48 -52.82 23.12
CA ASN A 3 -3.19 -52.55 21.69
C ASN A 3 -4.33 -51.83 20.94
N ARG A 4 -5.57 -51.93 21.43
CA ARG A 4 -6.74 -51.31 20.79
C ARG A 4 -6.88 -49.83 21.18
N PHE A 5 -6.41 -49.46 22.37
CA PHE A 5 -6.34 -48.05 22.81
C PHE A 5 -5.19 -47.30 22.14
N ILE A 6 -4.02 -47.93 21.96
CA ILE A 6 -2.87 -47.33 21.26
C ILE A 6 -3.26 -46.94 19.82
N PHE A 7 -4.01 -47.79 19.13
CA PHE A 7 -4.47 -47.51 17.75
C PHE A 7 -5.43 -46.31 17.68
N ILE A 8 -6.28 -46.12 18.70
CA ILE A 8 -7.19 -44.97 18.79
C ILE A 8 -6.41 -43.68 19.10
N THR A 9 -5.43 -43.73 20.00
CA THR A 9 -4.58 -42.57 20.34
C THR A 9 -3.73 -42.12 19.15
N VAL A 10 -3.20 -43.06 18.36
CA VAL A 10 -2.45 -42.76 17.13
C VAL A 10 -3.37 -42.16 16.04
N LEU A 11 -4.63 -42.58 15.95
CA LEU A 11 -5.59 -42.01 14.99
C LEU A 11 -5.89 -40.54 15.27
N PHE A 12 -5.93 -40.11 16.53
CA PHE A 12 -6.17 -38.71 16.91
C PHE A 12 -4.97 -37.77 16.67
N LEU A 13 -3.74 -38.31 16.55
CA LEU A 13 -2.55 -37.49 16.26
C LEU A 13 -2.51 -36.98 14.80
N PHE A 14 -3.25 -37.59 13.88
CA PHE A 14 -3.32 -37.16 12.48
C PHE A 14 -4.44 -36.16 12.17
N PHE A 15 -5.29 -35.81 13.14
CA PHE A 15 -6.37 -34.82 12.98
C PHE A 15 -5.99 -33.40 13.40
N SER A 16 -4.72 -33.12 13.69
CA SER A 16 -4.25 -31.73 13.79
C SER A 16 -4.04 -31.15 12.39
N CYS A 17 -5.11 -31.10 11.60
CA CYS A 17 -5.19 -30.16 10.49
C CYS A 17 -5.45 -28.81 11.13
N GLY A 18 -4.38 -28.17 11.62
CA GLY A 18 -4.45 -26.76 11.96
C GLY A 18 -4.95 -26.03 10.73
N ASN A 19 -5.92 -25.14 10.87
CA ASN A 19 -6.35 -24.26 9.79
C ASN A 19 -5.17 -23.34 9.42
N GLU A 20 -4.22 -23.86 8.63
CA GLU A 20 -3.09 -23.10 8.12
C GLU A 20 -3.64 -22.04 7.18
N LYS A 21 -3.71 -20.81 7.68
CA LYS A 21 -4.15 -19.66 6.87
C LYS A 21 -3.06 -19.33 5.88
N VAL A 22 -3.37 -19.51 4.60
CA VAL A 22 -2.48 -19.14 3.51
C VAL A 22 -2.69 -17.67 3.19
N ILE A 23 -1.62 -16.87 3.31
CA ILE A 23 -1.63 -15.48 2.84
C ILE A 23 -1.24 -15.44 1.36
N GLN A 24 -2.05 -14.77 0.54
CA GLN A 24 -1.70 -14.52 -0.85
C GLN A 24 -1.09 -13.13 -0.99
N LEU A 25 0.23 -13.05 -1.16
CA LEU A 25 0.90 -11.75 -1.30
C LEU A 25 0.58 -11.08 -2.65
N PRO A 26 0.50 -9.74 -2.70
CA PRO A 26 0.36 -9.02 -3.95
C PRO A 26 1.60 -9.27 -4.82
N GLU A 27 1.38 -9.37 -6.12
CA GLU A 27 2.43 -9.63 -7.10
C GLU A 27 2.97 -8.32 -7.69
N ILE A 28 4.29 -8.27 -7.83
CA ILE A 28 5.01 -7.24 -8.58
C ILE A 28 6.04 -7.90 -9.49
N GLN A 29 6.70 -7.09 -10.30
CA GLN A 29 7.90 -7.46 -11.05
C GLN A 29 8.97 -6.45 -10.72
N ASN A 30 10.25 -6.82 -10.74
CA ASN A 30 11.40 -5.90 -10.67
C ASN A 30 11.29 -4.89 -9.51
N ALA A 31 11.14 -5.40 -8.29
CA ALA A 31 11.20 -4.62 -7.08
C ALA A 31 12.56 -3.94 -6.94
N GLU A 32 12.57 -2.68 -6.50
CA GLU A 32 13.81 -1.95 -6.21
C GLU A 32 14.48 -2.48 -4.95
N ILE A 33 13.67 -2.93 -3.98
CA ILE A 33 14.12 -3.43 -2.69
C ILE A 33 13.79 -4.92 -2.61
N THR A 34 14.82 -5.76 -2.47
CA THR A 34 14.69 -7.23 -2.47
C THR A 34 15.20 -7.88 -1.18
N GLN A 35 15.81 -7.09 -0.28
CA GLN A 35 16.30 -7.57 1.01
C GLN A 35 16.15 -6.50 2.08
N ILE A 36 15.59 -6.88 3.23
CA ILE A 36 15.53 -6.06 4.44
C ILE A 36 16.05 -6.91 5.61
N LEU A 37 16.88 -6.30 6.45
CA LEU A 37 17.41 -6.91 7.68
C LEU A 37 16.69 -6.35 8.90
N ASP A 38 16.82 -7.04 10.03
CA ASP A 38 16.21 -6.65 11.31
C ASP A 38 14.71 -6.39 11.18
N VAL A 39 13.94 -7.48 11.00
CA VAL A 39 12.53 -7.41 10.61
C VAL A 39 11.60 -8.04 11.65
N SER A 40 10.44 -7.40 11.82
CA SER A 40 9.26 -7.99 12.46
C SER A 40 8.11 -8.12 11.46
N PRO A 41 7.56 -9.32 11.21
CA PRO A 41 6.44 -9.48 10.30
C PRO A 41 5.10 -9.21 10.99
N ALA A 42 4.21 -8.52 10.27
CA ALA A 42 2.78 -8.44 10.54
C ALA A 42 2.02 -9.09 9.38
N TYR A 43 0.88 -9.72 9.67
CA TYR A 43 0.04 -10.39 8.68
C TYR A 43 -1.39 -9.90 8.77
N ILE A 44 -1.98 -9.60 7.63
CA ILE A 44 -3.36 -9.16 7.45
C ILE A 44 -4.01 -10.15 6.49
N PHE A 45 -4.83 -11.06 7.03
CA PHE A 45 -5.41 -12.17 6.28
C PHE A 45 -6.81 -11.84 5.76
N TYR A 46 -7.11 -12.33 4.55
CA TYR A 46 -8.46 -12.40 4.02
C TYR A 46 -9.21 -13.56 4.70
N ASP A 47 -10.42 -13.30 5.21
CA ASP A 47 -11.30 -14.33 5.78
C ASP A 47 -12.40 -14.68 4.79
N GLU A 48 -12.27 -15.83 4.12
CA GLU A 48 -13.27 -16.35 3.16
C GLU A 48 -14.64 -16.62 3.79
N THR A 49 -14.71 -16.74 5.12
CA THR A 49 -15.95 -17.06 5.85
C THR A 49 -16.71 -15.83 6.32
N LYS A 50 -16.09 -14.64 6.25
CA LYS A 50 -16.65 -13.38 6.74
C LYS A 50 -16.31 -12.26 5.78
N GLN A 51 -17.31 -11.89 4.98
CA GLN A 51 -17.18 -10.93 3.88
C GLN A 51 -16.53 -9.59 4.26
N ASP A 52 -16.62 -9.17 5.53
CA ASP A 52 -16.09 -7.89 6.02
C ASP A 52 -15.03 -8.02 7.13
N SER A 53 -14.55 -9.23 7.44
CA SER A 53 -13.62 -9.41 8.56
C SER A 53 -12.18 -9.59 8.11
N VAL A 54 -11.30 -8.87 8.77
CA VAL A 54 -9.86 -8.93 8.58
C VAL A 54 -9.21 -9.45 9.84
N GLU A 55 -8.36 -10.46 9.71
CA GLU A 55 -7.56 -10.95 10.83
C GLU A 55 -6.16 -10.33 10.79
N LEU A 56 -5.86 -9.56 11.84
CA LEU A 56 -4.53 -8.97 12.05
C LEU A 56 -3.72 -9.80 13.05
N ASN A 57 -2.70 -10.51 12.56
CA ASN A 57 -1.70 -11.13 13.42
C ASN A 57 -0.48 -10.22 13.56
N ARG A 58 -0.31 -9.68 14.78
CA ARG A 58 0.76 -8.73 15.14
C ARG A 58 1.51 -9.10 16.42
N LYS A 59 1.46 -10.38 16.83
CA LYS A 59 1.91 -10.81 18.17
C LYS A 59 3.42 -10.62 18.40
N ASN A 60 4.23 -10.54 17.35
CA ASN A 60 5.69 -10.50 17.43
C ASN A 60 6.32 -9.20 16.90
N LEU A 61 5.59 -8.09 16.93
CA LEU A 61 6.13 -6.80 16.45
C LEU A 61 7.07 -6.15 17.48
N ILE A 62 8.33 -5.96 17.09
CA ILE A 62 9.34 -5.21 17.84
C ILE A 62 9.46 -3.79 17.23
N ILE A 63 9.22 -2.76 18.04
CA ILE A 63 9.13 -1.36 17.60
C ILE A 63 10.41 -0.86 16.90
N SER A 64 11.58 -1.28 17.38
CA SER A 64 12.89 -0.83 16.88
C SER A 64 13.31 -1.43 15.54
N THR A 65 12.56 -2.41 15.02
CA THR A 65 12.89 -3.19 13.81
C THR A 65 12.10 -2.69 12.60
N ASN A 66 12.54 -3.04 11.39
CA ASN A 66 11.76 -2.84 10.18
C ASN A 66 10.49 -3.69 10.22
N TRP A 67 9.34 -3.15 9.83
CA TRP A 67 8.10 -3.92 9.81
C TRP A 67 7.78 -4.38 8.39
N LEU A 68 7.64 -5.69 8.23
CA LEU A 68 7.17 -6.31 7.00
C LEU A 68 5.68 -6.55 7.13
N VAL A 69 4.88 -5.70 6.49
CA VAL A 69 3.42 -5.81 6.50
C VAL A 69 3.00 -6.66 5.31
N ASN A 70 2.63 -7.90 5.61
CA ASN A 70 2.12 -8.87 4.66
C ASN A 70 0.61 -8.74 4.60
N VAL A 71 0.08 -8.30 3.47
CA VAL A 71 -1.35 -8.08 3.27
C VAL A 71 -1.83 -9.05 2.21
N ASP A 72 -2.93 -9.75 2.49
CA ASP A 72 -3.55 -10.60 1.48
C ASP A 72 -4.08 -9.76 0.32
N LYS A 73 -3.66 -10.10 -0.90
CA LYS A 73 -3.93 -9.35 -2.13
C LYS A 73 -5.42 -9.22 -2.46
N ARG A 74 -6.25 -10.11 -1.89
CA ARG A 74 -7.70 -10.19 -2.12
C ARG A 74 -8.50 -9.18 -1.29
N LEU A 75 -7.90 -8.62 -0.25
CA LEU A 75 -8.55 -7.60 0.58
C LEU A 75 -8.78 -6.33 -0.25
N THR A 76 -9.90 -5.65 -0.04
CA THR A 76 -10.07 -4.28 -0.54
C THR A 76 -9.27 -3.29 0.31
N LEU A 77 -9.08 -2.07 -0.17
CA LEU A 77 -8.49 -0.99 0.63
C LEU A 77 -9.34 -0.68 1.88
N GLU A 78 -10.66 -0.66 1.75
CA GLU A 78 -11.59 -0.49 2.88
C GLU A 78 -11.34 -1.52 3.99
N GLN A 79 -11.04 -2.76 3.62
CA GLN A 79 -10.75 -3.84 4.56
C GLN A 79 -9.34 -3.74 5.15
N ALA A 80 -8.32 -3.52 4.32
CA ALA A 80 -6.91 -3.60 4.72
C ALA A 80 -6.43 -2.36 5.50
N LEU A 81 -6.81 -1.16 5.06
CA LEU A 81 -6.23 0.10 5.55
C LEU A 81 -6.47 0.37 7.05
N PRO A 82 -7.63 0.07 7.67
CA PRO A 82 -7.81 0.27 9.10
C PRO A 82 -6.75 -0.47 9.95
N SER A 83 -6.38 -1.68 9.54
CA SER A 83 -5.32 -2.45 10.20
C SER A 83 -3.94 -1.87 9.96
N ILE A 84 -3.66 -1.42 8.73
CA ILE A 84 -2.39 -0.79 8.34
C ILE A 84 -2.15 0.51 9.10
N ILE A 85 -3.16 1.39 9.15
CA ILE A 85 -3.12 2.68 9.87
C ILE A 85 -2.83 2.43 11.36
N LYS A 86 -3.54 1.49 11.98
CA LYS A 86 -3.32 1.10 13.38
C LYS A 86 -1.89 0.62 13.66
N LEU A 87 -1.27 -0.07 12.70
CA LEU A 87 0.15 -0.45 12.80
C LEU A 87 1.04 0.80 12.71
N GLN A 88 0.84 1.66 11.70
CA GLN A 88 1.63 2.88 11.54
C GLN A 88 1.57 3.77 12.78
N GLU A 89 0.38 4.02 13.32
CA GLU A 89 0.18 4.81 14.54
C GLU A 89 0.89 4.19 15.74
N LYS A 90 0.79 2.87 15.94
CA LYS A 90 1.51 2.17 17.01
C LYS A 90 3.02 2.43 16.93
N LYS A 91 3.59 2.43 15.73
CA LYS A 91 5.03 2.68 15.54
C LYS A 91 5.38 4.15 15.71
N ARG A 92 4.61 5.06 15.10
CA ARG A 92 4.82 6.52 15.14
C ARG A 92 4.72 7.08 16.56
N ASN A 93 3.75 6.60 17.33
CA ASN A 93 3.47 7.06 18.70
C ASN A 93 4.34 6.36 19.77
N ALA A 94 5.24 5.46 19.38
CA ALA A 94 6.10 4.77 20.33
C ALA A 94 7.13 5.75 20.92
N THR A 95 7.12 5.93 22.23
CA THR A 95 8.05 6.82 22.95
C THR A 95 9.28 6.09 23.49
N LEU A 96 9.17 4.79 23.74
CA LEU A 96 10.25 3.93 24.26
C LEU A 96 10.79 3.01 23.17
N HIS A 97 12.11 2.83 23.13
CA HIS A 97 12.81 1.98 22.16
C HIS A 97 12.50 2.32 20.68
N LYS A 98 12.20 3.59 20.41
CA LYS A 98 11.96 4.08 19.05
C LYS A 98 13.27 4.09 18.27
N ASN A 99 13.23 3.57 17.05
CA ASN A 99 14.32 3.68 16.09
C ASN A 99 13.80 4.47 14.89
N GLU A 100 14.22 5.72 14.73
CA GLU A 100 13.79 6.58 13.61
C GLU A 100 14.24 6.05 12.24
N LYS A 101 15.24 5.15 12.21
CA LYS A 101 15.69 4.49 10.98
C LYS A 101 14.86 3.26 10.62
N ALA A 102 14.00 2.79 11.52
CA ALA A 102 13.18 1.61 11.27
C ALA A 102 11.99 1.95 10.38
N ARG A 103 11.91 1.28 9.24
CA ARG A 103 10.95 1.57 8.17
C ARG A 103 9.81 0.55 8.15
N ASN A 104 8.79 0.82 7.35
CA ASN A 104 7.65 -0.07 7.12
C ASN A 104 7.55 -0.40 5.63
N TYR A 105 7.45 -1.69 5.32
CA TYR A 105 7.43 -2.19 3.95
C TYR A 105 6.22 -3.10 3.72
N TYR A 106 5.56 -2.92 2.59
CA TYR A 106 4.68 -3.95 2.04
C TYR A 106 5.53 -5.08 1.47
N THR A 107 5.16 -6.31 1.81
CA THR A 107 5.80 -7.50 1.26
C THR A 107 5.02 -7.98 0.05
N CYS A 108 5.71 -8.18 -1.06
CA CYS A 108 5.13 -8.60 -2.34
C CYS A 108 5.85 -9.85 -2.86
N ASN A 109 5.16 -10.64 -3.68
CA ASN A 109 5.78 -11.69 -4.49
C ASN A 109 6.35 -11.06 -5.77
N ASP A 110 7.67 -10.90 -5.85
CA ASP A 110 8.32 -10.44 -7.06
C ASP A 110 8.49 -11.61 -8.04
N THR A 111 7.62 -11.61 -9.04
CA THR A 111 7.54 -12.68 -10.05
C THR A 111 8.72 -12.69 -11.01
N SER A 112 9.48 -11.59 -11.15
CA SER A 112 10.63 -11.57 -12.07
C SER A 112 11.86 -12.28 -11.47
N ILE A 113 12.00 -12.25 -10.14
CA ILE A 113 13.08 -12.93 -9.41
C ILE A 113 12.62 -14.17 -8.63
N LYS A 114 11.31 -14.46 -8.62
CA LYS A 114 10.68 -15.56 -7.87
C LYS A 114 11.03 -15.51 -6.38
N ASN A 115 11.04 -14.30 -5.82
CA ASN A 115 11.39 -14.06 -4.42
C ASN A 115 10.59 -12.84 -3.91
N LEU A 116 10.79 -12.47 -2.65
CA LEU A 116 10.12 -11.30 -2.07
C LEU A 116 10.68 -10.00 -2.65
N GLY A 117 9.77 -9.07 -2.90
CA GLY A 117 10.05 -7.66 -3.17
C GLY A 117 9.34 -6.79 -2.14
N PHE A 118 9.88 -5.60 -1.91
CA PHE A 118 9.40 -4.70 -0.86
C PHE A 118 9.07 -3.31 -1.41
N ILE A 119 7.92 -2.77 -0.99
CA ILE A 119 7.53 -1.39 -1.26
C ILE A 119 7.53 -0.62 0.05
N ASP A 120 8.34 0.43 0.14
CA ASP A 120 8.33 1.31 1.31
C ASP A 120 7.06 2.15 1.37
N PHE A 121 6.44 2.19 2.56
CA PHE A 121 5.28 3.04 2.82
C PHE A 121 5.39 3.77 4.18
N THR A 122 6.62 3.93 4.68
CA THR A 122 6.91 4.48 6.02
C THR A 122 6.26 5.84 6.23
N GLU A 123 6.39 6.70 5.22
CA GLU A 123 5.95 8.09 5.25
C GLU A 123 4.56 8.28 4.63
N VAL A 124 3.94 7.23 4.09
CA VAL A 124 2.60 7.30 3.52
C VAL A 124 1.59 7.55 4.63
N VAL A 125 0.68 8.50 4.40
CA VAL A 125 -0.43 8.85 5.31
C VAL A 125 -1.74 8.60 4.57
N TYR A 126 -2.56 7.70 5.10
CA TYR A 126 -3.87 7.39 4.54
C TYR A 126 -4.93 8.32 5.11
N ARG A 127 -5.69 9.00 4.24
CA ARG A 127 -6.90 9.76 4.60
C ARG A 127 -8.12 9.02 4.11
N LEU A 128 -8.88 8.46 5.06
CA LEU A 128 -10.09 7.72 4.76
C LEU A 128 -11.28 8.70 4.72
N ASN A 129 -11.72 9.09 3.53
CA ASN A 129 -12.77 10.10 3.34
C ASN A 129 -14.20 9.53 3.48
N TYR A 130 -14.37 8.32 4.06
CA TYR A 130 -15.68 7.68 4.29
C TYR A 130 -16.50 8.31 5.42
N SER A 131 -15.85 9.09 6.27
CA SER A 131 -16.47 9.87 7.32
C SER A 131 -16.03 11.32 7.13
N GLU A 132 -17.00 12.23 7.08
CA GLU A 132 -16.82 13.69 6.94
C GLU A 132 -15.56 14.14 7.68
N THR A 133 -14.52 14.48 6.91
CA THR A 133 -13.28 15.00 7.47
C THR A 133 -13.15 16.46 7.10
N ASN A 134 -13.02 17.29 8.13
CA ASN A 134 -12.73 18.70 8.08
C ASN A 134 -11.58 18.97 7.11
N SER A 135 -11.75 20.01 6.30
CA SER A 135 -10.85 20.50 5.26
C SER A 135 -9.51 21.05 5.77
N GLU A 136 -9.08 20.75 6.99
CA GLU A 136 -8.07 21.55 7.71
C GLU A 136 -6.61 21.07 7.61
N ASP A 137 -6.30 19.95 6.96
CA ASP A 137 -4.90 19.46 6.90
C ASP A 137 -4.34 19.33 5.47
N ILE A 138 -4.82 20.07 4.47
CA ILE A 138 -4.10 20.16 3.20
C ILE A 138 -3.03 21.23 3.39
N GLU A 139 -1.78 20.82 3.64
CA GLU A 139 -0.64 21.71 3.42
C GLU A 139 -0.61 22.02 1.92
N ILE A 140 -1.22 23.14 1.56
CA ILE A 140 -1.10 23.72 0.23
C ILE A 140 0.30 24.32 0.20
N ASP A 141 1.19 23.68 -0.55
CA ASP A 141 2.43 24.33 -0.94
C ASP A 141 2.06 25.28 -2.08
N ASP A 142 1.97 26.57 -1.76
CA ASP A 142 1.65 27.65 -2.71
C ASP A 142 2.60 27.69 -3.91
N ASN A 143 3.75 27.01 -3.84
CA ASN A 143 4.69 26.88 -4.94
C ASN A 143 4.49 25.62 -5.80
N SER A 144 3.46 24.80 -5.56
CA SER A 144 3.27 23.55 -6.30
C SER A 144 2.13 23.63 -7.33
N PHE A 145 2.30 22.92 -8.44
CA PHE A 145 1.22 22.67 -9.39
C PHE A 145 0.54 21.34 -9.07
N ASP A 146 -0.63 21.42 -8.45
CA ASP A 146 -1.38 20.25 -8.00
C ASP A 146 -2.05 19.49 -9.14
N ILE A 147 -1.89 18.17 -9.12
CA ILE A 147 -2.51 17.23 -10.05
C ILE A 147 -3.17 16.13 -9.26
N ASN A 148 -4.47 15.97 -9.44
CA ASN A 148 -5.22 14.86 -8.87
C ASN A 148 -5.15 13.65 -9.81
N LEU A 149 -4.68 12.53 -9.28
CA LEU A 149 -4.69 11.22 -9.92
C LEU A 149 -5.74 10.35 -9.21
N ILE A 150 -6.91 10.24 -9.84
CA ILE A 150 -8.07 9.52 -9.32
C ILE A 150 -8.08 8.12 -9.90
N ILE A 151 -7.97 7.11 -9.04
CA ILE A 151 -7.96 5.70 -9.41
C ILE A 151 -9.31 5.07 -9.07
N ASN A 152 -10.13 4.82 -10.08
CA ASN A 152 -11.35 4.03 -9.92
C ASN A 152 -11.09 2.54 -10.10
N SER A 153 -10.26 2.18 -11.08
CA SER A 153 -9.82 0.81 -11.38
C SER A 153 -8.49 0.82 -12.13
N LEU A 154 -7.96 -0.36 -12.49
CA LEU A 154 -6.77 -0.42 -13.35
C LEU A 154 -7.05 0.06 -14.79
N GLU A 155 -8.31 0.05 -15.23
CA GLU A 155 -8.71 0.49 -16.57
C GLU A 155 -9.28 1.90 -16.59
N ASP A 156 -9.58 2.47 -15.41
CA ASP A 156 -10.21 3.78 -15.24
C ASP A 156 -9.40 4.60 -14.22
N ILE A 157 -8.51 5.42 -14.78
CA ILE A 157 -7.65 6.34 -14.06
C ILE A 157 -7.84 7.73 -14.66
N THR A 158 -8.32 8.66 -13.84
CA THR A 158 -8.55 10.05 -14.25
C THR A 158 -7.44 10.94 -13.71
N ILE A 159 -6.93 11.81 -14.56
CA ILE A 159 -6.01 12.86 -14.19
C ILE A 159 -6.76 14.18 -14.31
N ASN A 160 -6.74 14.97 -13.25
CA ASN A 160 -7.44 16.25 -13.21
C ASN A 160 -6.61 17.31 -12.46
N SER A 161 -6.43 18.46 -13.10
CA SER A 161 -5.90 19.69 -12.52
C SER A 161 -6.67 20.87 -13.08
N PHE A 162 -6.27 22.09 -12.73
CA PHE A 162 -6.84 23.30 -13.29
C PHE A 162 -6.74 23.38 -14.84
N ILE A 163 -5.71 22.76 -15.43
CA ILE A 163 -5.38 22.89 -16.86
C ILE A 163 -5.30 21.52 -17.57
N ILE A 164 -5.05 20.45 -16.82
CA ILE A 164 -4.86 19.10 -17.36
C ILE A 164 -6.07 18.25 -16.97
N SER A 165 -6.78 17.71 -17.96
CA SER A 165 -7.78 16.68 -17.73
C SER A 165 -7.64 15.53 -18.73
N GLY A 166 -8.02 14.34 -18.29
CA GLY A 166 -8.27 13.19 -19.16
C GLY A 166 -8.12 11.85 -18.45
N GLU A 167 -8.34 10.80 -19.22
CA GLU A 167 -8.47 9.43 -18.73
C GLU A 167 -7.37 8.53 -19.31
N THR A 168 -6.94 7.55 -18.54
CA THR A 168 -5.94 6.54 -18.91
C THR A 168 -6.22 5.24 -18.16
N ASN A 169 -5.45 4.20 -18.47
CA ASN A 169 -5.36 2.95 -17.70
C ASN A 169 -3.95 2.76 -17.14
N LEU A 170 -3.76 1.75 -16.29
CA LEU A 170 -2.49 1.40 -15.64
C LEU A 170 -1.35 1.18 -16.65
N ASN A 171 -1.65 0.54 -17.79
CA ASN A 171 -0.63 0.19 -18.78
C ASN A 171 0.00 1.45 -19.38
N GLN A 172 -0.83 2.45 -19.68
CA GLN A 172 -0.44 3.71 -20.30
C GLN A 172 -0.05 4.81 -19.29
N LEU A 173 -0.39 4.64 -18.01
CA LEU A 173 -0.26 5.66 -16.95
C LEU A 173 1.05 6.45 -16.97
N ASN A 174 2.21 5.78 -16.93
CA ASN A 174 3.50 6.49 -16.87
C ASN A 174 3.81 7.28 -18.14
N ASN A 175 3.40 6.78 -19.31
CA ASN A 175 3.63 7.49 -20.57
C ASN A 175 2.68 8.69 -20.65
N TYR A 176 1.41 8.48 -20.30
CA TYR A 176 0.40 9.53 -20.24
C TYR A 176 0.81 10.66 -19.28
N LEU A 177 1.24 10.32 -18.05
CA LEU A 177 1.75 11.31 -17.10
C LEU A 177 2.95 12.07 -17.66
N LYS A 178 3.94 11.38 -18.24
CA LYS A 178 5.10 12.08 -18.85
C LYS A 178 4.68 13.04 -19.96
N GLU A 179 3.77 12.64 -20.83
CA GLU A 179 3.27 13.51 -21.90
C GLU A 179 2.57 14.74 -21.34
N LYS A 180 1.64 14.57 -20.39
CA LYS A 180 0.90 15.69 -19.79
C LYS A 180 1.78 16.63 -18.97
N LEU A 181 2.71 16.08 -18.21
CA LEU A 181 3.63 16.85 -17.36
C LEU A 181 4.69 17.60 -18.18
N ASN A 182 5.02 17.17 -19.41
CA ASN A 182 5.98 17.89 -20.25
C ASN A 182 5.36 19.06 -21.03
N VAL A 183 4.02 19.09 -21.16
CA VAL A 183 3.32 20.14 -21.94
C VAL A 183 3.18 21.43 -21.14
N PHE A 184 3.10 21.34 -19.81
CA PHE A 184 2.87 22.51 -18.97
C PHE A 184 4.19 23.21 -18.64
N ASN A 185 4.26 24.53 -18.83
CA ASN A 185 5.43 25.30 -18.44
C ASN A 185 5.33 25.67 -16.96
N LEU A 186 6.04 24.93 -16.10
CA LEU A 186 6.15 25.24 -14.68
C LEU A 186 6.75 26.62 -14.39
N ASP A 187 7.51 27.20 -15.33
CA ASP A 187 8.15 28.52 -15.15
C ASP A 187 7.20 29.69 -15.51
N ASP A 188 5.93 29.40 -15.82
CA ASP A 188 4.90 30.41 -16.00
C ASP A 188 4.64 31.16 -14.67
N LYS A 189 4.69 32.50 -14.70
CA LYS A 189 4.57 33.32 -13.49
C LYS A 189 3.15 33.46 -12.97
N ASP A 190 2.16 33.23 -13.81
CA ASP A 190 0.75 33.43 -13.48
C ASP A 190 0.08 32.10 -13.10
N HIS A 191 0.57 30.98 -13.62
CA HIS A 191 -0.06 29.65 -13.45
C HIS A 191 0.92 28.51 -13.10
N GLY A 192 2.23 28.77 -13.07
CA GLY A 192 3.27 27.77 -12.83
C GLY A 192 3.53 27.41 -11.37
N GLY A 193 4.61 26.67 -11.13
CA GLY A 193 5.03 26.22 -9.80
C GLY A 193 6.45 25.64 -9.83
N ASP A 194 7.08 25.49 -8.68
CA ASP A 194 8.40 24.90 -8.53
C ASP A 194 8.42 23.42 -8.94
N PHE A 195 7.32 22.69 -8.71
CA PHE A 195 7.19 21.27 -9.04
C PHE A 195 5.72 20.85 -9.23
N TYR A 196 5.50 19.72 -9.90
CA TYR A 196 4.22 19.03 -9.96
C TYR A 196 4.01 18.21 -8.68
N ASN A 197 2.93 18.49 -7.95
CA ASN A 197 2.49 17.71 -6.80
C ASN A 197 1.37 16.76 -7.23
N VAL A 198 1.68 15.47 -7.35
CA VAL A 198 0.70 14.46 -7.75
C VAL A 198 0.01 13.90 -6.51
N GLN A 199 -1.22 14.35 -6.28
CA GLN A 199 -2.10 13.86 -5.23
C GLN A 199 -2.83 12.61 -5.72
N ILE A 200 -2.82 11.54 -4.93
CA ILE A 200 -3.43 10.27 -5.34
C ILE A 200 -4.70 10.01 -4.54
N LEU A 201 -5.78 9.73 -5.27
CA LEU A 201 -7.08 9.37 -4.73
C LEU A 201 -7.41 7.95 -5.18
N PHE A 202 -7.61 7.03 -4.24
CA PHE A 202 -7.94 5.64 -4.51
C PHE A 202 -9.39 5.33 -4.15
N ASN A 203 -10.10 4.65 -5.04
CA ASN A 203 -11.38 4.05 -4.71
C ASN A 203 -11.18 2.94 -3.67
N LYS A 204 -11.99 2.97 -2.61
CA LYS A 204 -11.95 2.01 -1.49
C LYS A 204 -12.07 0.56 -1.88
N ASN A 205 -12.77 0.30 -2.99
CA ASN A 205 -13.12 -1.04 -3.44
C ASN A 205 -11.98 -1.69 -4.24
N LEU A 206 -10.91 -0.95 -4.53
CA LEU A 206 -9.72 -1.53 -5.14
C LEU A 206 -9.19 -2.66 -4.28
N SER A 207 -8.84 -3.76 -4.93
CA SER A 207 -8.11 -4.82 -4.24
C SER A 207 -6.72 -4.33 -3.84
N PHE A 208 -6.13 -4.96 -2.83
CA PHE A 208 -4.79 -4.64 -2.41
C PHE A 208 -3.77 -4.99 -3.50
N GLN A 209 -4.07 -5.98 -4.36
CA GLN A 209 -3.32 -6.20 -5.60
C GLN A 209 -3.33 -4.97 -6.52
N ASP A 210 -4.49 -4.38 -6.78
CA ASP A 210 -4.62 -3.24 -7.70
C ASP A 210 -3.84 -2.03 -7.17
N TYR A 211 -4.00 -1.75 -5.87
CA TYR A 211 -3.26 -0.71 -5.16
C TYR A 211 -1.73 -0.88 -5.31
N ILE A 212 -1.21 -2.08 -5.07
CA ILE A 212 0.23 -2.38 -5.22
C ILE A 212 0.68 -2.26 -6.67
N SER A 213 -0.16 -2.66 -7.62
CA SER A 213 0.13 -2.56 -9.05
C SER A 213 0.32 -1.10 -9.46
N ILE A 214 -0.56 -0.21 -8.99
CA ILE A 214 -0.47 1.24 -9.23
C ILE A 214 0.75 1.85 -8.55
N LYS A 215 0.97 1.56 -7.25
CA LYS A 215 2.19 2.04 -6.56
C LYS A 215 3.45 1.63 -7.30
N SER A 216 3.56 0.37 -7.69
CA SER A 216 4.74 -0.16 -8.38
C SER A 216 5.00 0.55 -9.71
N LYS A 217 3.93 0.96 -10.41
CA LYS A 217 4.00 1.73 -11.65
C LYS A 217 4.46 3.16 -11.38
N LEU A 218 3.85 3.82 -10.40
CA LEU A 218 4.15 5.20 -10.02
C LEU A 218 5.56 5.38 -9.46
N MET A 219 6.09 4.43 -8.67
CA MET A 219 7.47 4.45 -8.20
C MET A 219 8.51 4.46 -9.33
N ARG A 220 8.13 4.02 -10.54
CA ARG A 220 9.00 4.04 -11.73
C ARG A 220 8.86 5.30 -12.56
N LEU A 221 7.96 6.20 -12.19
CA LEU A 221 7.81 7.49 -12.86
C LEU A 221 9.09 8.30 -12.60
N LYS A 222 9.88 8.49 -13.65
CA LYS A 222 11.04 9.39 -13.62
C LYS A 222 10.64 10.71 -14.29
N ASN A 223 10.54 11.76 -13.49
CA ASN A 223 10.39 13.15 -13.93
C ASN A 223 11.05 14.05 -12.88
N GLU A 224 11.95 14.95 -13.31
CA GLU A 224 12.84 15.72 -12.42
C GLU A 224 12.11 16.70 -11.50
N ARG A 225 10.91 17.15 -11.88
CA ARG A 225 10.10 18.13 -11.13
C ARG A 225 8.76 17.54 -10.68
N THR A 226 8.64 16.22 -10.54
CA THR A 226 7.42 15.58 -10.05
C THR A 226 7.62 14.97 -8.68
N VAL A 227 6.78 15.37 -7.74
CA VAL A 227 6.68 14.80 -6.41
C VAL A 227 5.36 14.04 -6.32
N ILE A 228 5.43 12.77 -5.93
CA ILE A 228 4.24 12.01 -5.58
C ILE A 228 3.92 12.31 -4.12
N ASN A 229 2.71 12.81 -3.87
CA ASN A 229 2.28 13.15 -2.53
C ASN A 229 2.25 11.91 -1.64
N LYS A 230 2.71 12.05 -0.40
CA LYS A 230 2.74 10.96 0.58
C LYS A 230 1.38 10.77 1.27
N ILE A 231 0.48 11.76 1.15
CA ILE A 231 -0.91 11.64 1.59
C ILE A 231 -1.70 10.96 0.46
N GLU A 232 -2.26 9.80 0.77
CA GLU A 232 -3.13 9.05 -0.12
C GLU A 232 -4.56 9.14 0.38
N GLN A 233 -5.43 9.73 -0.44
CA GLN A 233 -6.84 9.87 -0.13
C GLN A 233 -7.58 8.61 -0.59
N ILE A 234 -8.49 8.11 0.23
CA ILE A 234 -9.25 6.90 -0.06
C ILE A 234 -10.73 7.29 0.01
N PHE A 235 -11.45 7.16 -1.11
CA PHE A 235 -12.83 7.62 -1.30
C PHE A 235 -13.78 6.46 -1.64
#